data_AF-A0A521GA14-F1
#
_entry.id   AF-A0A521GA14-F1
#
_cell.length_a   1.000
_cell.length_b   1.000
_cell.length_c   1.000
_cell.angle_alpha   90.00
_cell.angle_beta   90.00
_cell.angle_gamma   90.00
#
_symmetry.space_group_name_H-M   'P 1'
#
loop_
_entity.id
_entity.type
_entity.pdbx_description
1 polymer ?
#
loop_
_entity_poly.entity_id
_entity_poly.type
_entity_poly.pdbx_seq_one_letter_code
_entity_poly.pdbx_strand_id
1 'polypeptide(L)'
;MNYIMLSDNQVVSRHVCSWVVFLSGIVMLCGNAVSQGLAPCPPARCLTVTYRHLPPPNPAQQPASQPTPSPTAPPAPQLSPLPVPRFSPQSGSVLYGTDISLSVDKTTAVRTLEYSSDNGQTWTTGTSFPLLQQGTYLARTREGDRTSETSAATLTYYFGRMFVLGNSITVMSPVPVWGWQNNNGMAASSPDKDFAHILERNLKAANPQVQMKLLSGGGFEREFWSFDYDKSLSEHLDGYAPDLIIVRIGENMSDDEVAKPEREFKARYRQLLDKLTQYSGHAKVICTTSFWDQSRASAMIREVAAERGYPVADLHTVLYNRPDRDSFRAVTEYADPGVGAHPNDRGMAEIARLILEKVW
;
A
#
# COMPACT_ATOMS: atom_id res chain seq x y z
N MET A 1 51.12 -22.54 -18.37
CA MET A 1 50.78 -23.71 -17.53
C MET A 1 51.53 -24.91 -18.09
N ASN A 2 52.30 -25.63 -17.27
CA ASN A 2 52.69 -27.04 -17.42
C ASN A 2 53.78 -27.40 -16.40
N TYR A 3 53.48 -28.35 -15.52
CA TYR A 3 54.43 -29.28 -14.90
C TYR A 3 53.67 -30.59 -14.65
N ILE A 4 54.33 -31.74 -14.86
CA ILE A 4 53.68 -33.03 -15.13
C ILE A 4 54.46 -34.16 -14.45
N MET A 5 53.74 -35.06 -13.74
CA MET A 5 54.17 -36.41 -13.29
C MET A 5 55.29 -36.43 -12.23
N LEU A 6 55.57 -37.53 -11.50
CA LEU A 6 55.12 -38.93 -11.59
C LEU A 6 54.11 -39.36 -10.48
N SER A 7 54.22 -40.60 -10.02
CA SER A 7 53.13 -41.47 -9.53
C SER A 7 53.74 -42.61 -8.64
N ASP A 8 53.12 -43.74 -8.28
CA ASP A 8 51.90 -44.41 -8.74
C ASP A 8 51.31 -45.40 -7.71
N ASN A 9 50.05 -45.82 -7.96
CA ASN A 9 49.45 -47.16 -7.77
C ASN A 9 47.91 -47.00 -7.71
N GLN A 10 47.04 -47.49 -8.61
CA GLN A 10 46.94 -48.76 -9.39
C GLN A 10 46.76 -50.00 -8.50
N VAL A 11 45.71 -50.86 -8.61
CA VAL A 11 44.41 -50.78 -9.34
C VAL A 11 43.25 -50.97 -8.30
N VAL A 12 42.04 -51.55 -8.44
CA VAL A 12 41.24 -52.35 -9.41
C VAL A 12 39.75 -51.89 -9.20
N SER A 13 38.84 -51.64 -10.15
CA SER A 13 38.27 -52.45 -11.26
C SER A 13 37.49 -53.71 -10.79
N ARG A 14 36.23 -53.99 -11.19
CA ARG A 14 35.28 -53.35 -12.16
C ARG A 14 33.82 -53.91 -11.99
N HIS A 15 32.81 -53.08 -12.31
CA HIS A 15 31.55 -53.35 -13.11
C HIS A 15 30.64 -54.61 -12.83
N VAL A 16 29.34 -54.69 -13.18
CA VAL A 16 28.38 -53.83 -13.95
C VAL A 16 26.89 -54.11 -13.54
N CYS A 17 25.97 -53.27 -14.05
CA CYS A 17 24.48 -53.22 -14.10
C CYS A 17 23.61 -54.52 -13.95
N SER A 18 22.25 -54.53 -13.92
CA SER A 18 21.25 -53.59 -14.51
C SER A 18 19.76 -53.85 -14.13
N TRP A 19 18.87 -52.87 -14.46
CA TRP A 19 17.38 -52.87 -14.56
C TRP A 19 16.53 -53.12 -13.27
N VAL A 20 15.41 -52.45 -12.89
CA VAL A 20 14.42 -51.43 -13.38
C VAL A 20 12.97 -51.98 -13.52
N VAL A 21 11.94 -51.10 -13.42
CA VAL A 21 10.44 -51.30 -13.45
C VAL A 21 9.82 -51.57 -12.06
N PHE A 22 8.69 -51.00 -11.57
CA PHE A 22 7.79 -49.83 -11.85
C PHE A 22 7.22 -49.33 -10.47
N LEU A 23 6.59 -48.17 -10.16
CA LEU A 23 5.77 -47.10 -10.81
C LEU A 23 4.22 -47.23 -10.66
N SER A 24 3.54 -46.12 -10.27
CA SER A 24 2.09 -45.89 -9.95
C SER A 24 1.54 -46.52 -8.63
N GLY A 25 0.53 -45.97 -7.91
CA GLY A 25 -0.08 -44.62 -7.99
C GLY A 25 -1.29 -44.34 -7.04
N ILE A 26 -1.27 -43.18 -6.36
CA ILE A 26 -2.37 -42.18 -6.15
C ILE A 26 -3.68 -42.53 -5.36
N VAL A 27 -3.76 -41.98 -4.13
CA VAL A 27 -4.86 -41.12 -3.54
C VAL A 27 -6.18 -41.70 -2.93
N MET A 28 -6.73 -40.88 -1.98
CA MET A 28 -8.02 -40.89 -1.25
C MET A 28 -8.20 -41.89 -0.10
N LEU A 29 -8.92 -41.66 1.03
CA LEU A 29 -9.55 -40.53 1.78
C LEU A 29 -10.92 -40.98 2.31
N CYS A 30 -11.33 -40.42 3.46
CA CYS A 30 -12.66 -40.47 4.07
C CYS A 30 -13.21 -41.85 4.49
N GLY A 31 -13.40 -42.01 5.80
CA GLY A 31 -14.32 -43.02 6.35
C GLY A 31 -15.74 -42.48 6.51
N ASN A 32 -16.71 -43.38 6.70
CA ASN A 32 -18.08 -43.09 7.10
C ASN A 32 -18.57 -44.21 8.03
N ALA A 33 -19.33 -43.88 9.08
CA ALA A 33 -19.87 -44.86 10.03
C ALA A 33 -21.22 -44.41 10.61
N VAL A 34 -22.27 -45.20 10.40
CA VAL A 34 -23.65 -45.00 10.93
C VAL A 34 -24.31 -46.37 11.16
N SER A 35 -25.31 -46.42 12.05
CA SER A 35 -26.11 -47.57 12.57
C SER A 35 -25.33 -48.61 13.39
N GLN A 36 -25.67 -48.95 14.64
CA GLN A 36 -26.93 -49.14 15.43
C GLN A 36 -27.40 -50.60 15.52
N GLY A 37 -27.56 -51.08 16.76
CA GLY A 37 -28.05 -52.41 17.17
C GLY A 37 -27.97 -52.53 18.71
N LEU A 38 -28.87 -53.29 19.35
CA LEU A 38 -29.11 -53.23 20.81
C LEU A 38 -29.02 -54.60 21.53
N ALA A 39 -28.55 -54.56 22.79
CA ALA A 39 -28.95 -55.31 24.01
C ALA A 39 -29.44 -56.79 23.91
N PRO A 40 -29.05 -57.72 24.83
CA PRO A 40 -29.36 -57.56 26.28
C PRO A 40 -28.37 -58.20 27.30
N CYS A 41 -28.76 -58.16 28.58
CA CYS A 41 -28.10 -58.81 29.75
C CYS A 41 -29.09 -59.82 30.42
N PRO A 42 -28.81 -60.42 31.60
CA PRO A 42 -27.56 -60.91 32.23
C PRO A 42 -27.66 -62.44 32.54
N PRO A 43 -26.72 -63.02 33.33
CA PRO A 43 -27.16 -63.66 34.58
C PRO A 43 -26.18 -63.49 35.77
N ALA A 44 -26.55 -64.05 36.93
CA ALA A 44 -25.75 -64.17 38.15
C ALA A 44 -26.17 -65.50 38.88
N ARG A 45 -25.67 -65.91 40.06
CA ARG A 45 -24.88 -65.26 41.13
C ARG A 45 -24.25 -66.37 42.01
N CYS A 46 -23.05 -66.20 42.57
CA CYS A 46 -22.61 -67.04 43.69
C CYS A 46 -21.58 -66.37 44.62
N LEU A 47 -21.50 -66.84 45.87
CA LEU A 47 -20.71 -66.31 46.98
C LEU A 47 -20.12 -67.48 47.79
N THR A 48 -18.86 -67.37 48.21
CA THR A 48 -18.26 -68.27 49.22
C THR A 48 -17.44 -67.44 50.21
N VAL A 49 -17.58 -67.71 51.50
CA VAL A 49 -16.84 -67.05 52.59
C VAL A 49 -15.98 -68.09 53.31
N THR A 50 -14.72 -67.75 53.59
CA THR A 50 -13.82 -68.53 54.46
C THR A 50 -13.08 -67.61 55.43
N TYR A 51 -12.81 -68.11 56.63
CA TYR A 51 -12.17 -67.39 57.75
C TYR A 51 -11.29 -68.37 58.55
N ARG A 52 -10.33 -67.82 59.32
CA ARG A 52 -9.20 -68.44 60.09
C ARG A 52 -7.86 -68.30 59.35
N HIS A 53 -6.72 -68.03 60.01
CA HIS A 53 -6.43 -67.68 61.43
C HIS A 53 -5.23 -66.72 61.46
N LEU A 54 -5.08 -65.90 62.50
CA LEU A 54 -3.97 -64.93 62.61
C LEU A 54 -2.73 -65.52 63.30
N PRO A 55 -1.51 -65.31 62.76
CA PRO A 55 -0.25 -65.47 63.47
C PRO A 55 0.18 -64.18 64.22
N PRO A 56 1.11 -64.25 65.20
CA PRO A 56 1.53 -63.11 66.01
C PRO A 56 2.51 -62.13 65.31
N PRO A 57 2.67 -60.89 65.82
CA PRO A 57 3.55 -59.88 65.24
C PRO A 57 5.04 -60.10 65.54
N ASN A 58 5.90 -59.58 64.66
CA ASN A 58 7.37 -59.53 64.79
C ASN A 58 7.83 -58.05 64.94
N PRO A 59 9.02 -57.75 65.50
CA PRO A 59 9.35 -56.40 66.01
C PRO A 59 9.74 -55.38 64.94
N ALA A 60 9.74 -54.11 65.34
CA ALA A 60 9.91 -52.94 64.47
C ALA A 60 11.31 -52.81 63.85
N GLN A 61 11.35 -52.32 62.61
CA GLN A 61 12.56 -51.81 61.94
C GLN A 61 12.66 -50.29 62.12
N GLN A 62 13.88 -49.76 62.26
CA GLN A 62 14.13 -48.32 62.28
C GLN A 62 14.07 -47.74 60.85
N PRO A 63 13.59 -46.49 60.67
CA PRO A 63 13.60 -45.83 59.37
C PRO A 63 15.01 -45.40 58.96
N ALA A 64 15.33 -45.51 57.67
CA ALA A 64 16.59 -45.03 57.11
C ALA A 64 16.62 -43.48 57.02
N SER A 65 17.81 -42.89 57.15
CA SER A 65 18.02 -41.44 57.02
C SER A 65 17.85 -40.97 55.57
N GLN A 66 17.02 -39.97 55.35
CA GLN A 66 16.87 -39.33 54.04
C GLN A 66 18.12 -38.51 53.67
N PRO A 67 18.50 -38.45 52.37
CA PRO A 67 19.55 -37.55 51.91
C PRO A 67 19.07 -36.09 51.91
N THR A 68 19.94 -35.18 52.36
CA THR A 68 19.69 -33.73 52.34
C THR A 68 19.63 -33.21 50.90
N PRO A 69 18.66 -32.34 50.53
CA PRO A 69 18.66 -31.73 49.20
C PRO A 69 19.84 -30.76 49.05
N SER A 70 20.56 -30.88 47.93
CA SER A 70 21.60 -29.91 47.55
C SER A 70 21.01 -28.51 47.37
N PRO A 71 21.73 -27.44 47.74
CA PRO A 71 21.25 -26.07 47.51
C PRO A 71 21.13 -25.80 46.01
N THR A 72 19.94 -25.39 45.58
CA THR A 72 19.69 -24.99 44.19
C THR A 72 20.60 -23.82 43.83
N ALA A 73 21.27 -23.90 42.67
CA ALA A 73 22.08 -22.79 42.18
C ALA A 73 21.21 -21.53 42.01
N PRO A 74 21.74 -20.32 42.32
CA PRO A 74 21.00 -19.08 42.08
C PRO A 74 20.54 -18.97 40.63
N PRO A 75 19.33 -18.46 40.35
CA PRO A 75 18.90 -18.19 38.98
C PRO A 75 19.93 -17.31 38.26
N ALA A 76 20.25 -17.66 37.01
CA ALA A 76 21.13 -16.83 36.19
C ALA A 76 20.53 -15.42 36.06
N PRO A 77 21.34 -14.34 36.12
CA PRO A 77 20.82 -12.97 36.05
C PRO A 77 19.97 -12.75 34.80
N GLN A 78 18.67 -12.55 34.98
CA GLN A 78 17.77 -12.23 33.87
C GLN A 78 18.12 -10.83 33.35
N LEU A 79 18.48 -10.74 32.07
CA LEU A 79 18.73 -9.46 31.41
C LEU A 79 17.44 -8.63 31.42
N SER A 80 17.53 -7.39 31.89
CA SER A 80 16.41 -6.46 31.90
C SER A 80 15.78 -6.32 30.50
N PRO A 81 14.44 -6.19 30.40
CA PRO A 81 13.79 -5.95 29.12
C PRO A 81 14.25 -4.62 28.52
N LEU A 82 14.31 -4.56 27.18
CA LEU A 82 14.62 -3.32 26.48
C LEU A 82 13.40 -2.37 26.52
N PRO A 83 13.61 -1.04 26.60
CA PRO A 83 12.52 -0.08 26.67
C PRO A 83 11.66 -0.14 25.40
N VAL A 84 10.35 -0.13 25.56
CA VAL A 84 9.39 -0.11 24.45
C VAL A 84 9.27 1.34 23.92
N PRO A 85 9.37 1.57 22.60
CA PRO A 85 9.20 2.91 22.03
C PRO A 85 7.79 3.48 22.21
N ARG A 86 7.68 4.82 22.18
CA ARG A 86 6.42 5.54 22.06
C ARG A 86 6.42 6.35 20.76
N PHE A 87 5.28 6.32 20.06
CA PHE A 87 5.04 7.13 18.88
C PHE A 87 4.50 8.51 19.28
N SER A 88 4.84 9.54 18.51
CA SER A 88 4.28 10.88 18.61
C SER A 88 3.86 11.36 17.23
N PRO A 89 2.54 11.47 16.94
CA PRO A 89 1.40 11.04 17.78
C PRO A 89 1.30 9.51 17.91
N GLN A 90 0.66 9.03 18.99
CA GLN A 90 0.47 7.59 19.23
C GLN A 90 -0.71 6.99 18.43
N SER A 91 -1.65 7.82 17.99
CA SER A 91 -2.77 7.44 17.12
C SER A 91 -3.44 8.69 16.52
N GLY A 92 -4.34 8.49 15.55
CA GLY A 92 -5.22 9.54 15.03
C GLY A 92 -4.96 9.89 13.57
N SER A 93 -5.28 11.14 13.20
CA SER A 93 -5.13 11.66 11.85
C SER A 93 -4.27 12.94 11.85
N VAL A 94 -3.31 13.02 10.93
CA VAL A 94 -2.39 14.15 10.75
C VAL A 94 -2.34 14.59 9.29
N LEU A 95 -1.66 15.70 8.98
CA LEU A 95 -1.44 16.10 7.60
C LEU A 95 -0.61 15.04 6.86
N TYR A 96 -0.94 14.75 5.60
CA TYR A 96 -0.14 13.85 4.76
C TYR A 96 1.34 14.24 4.77
N GLY A 97 2.22 13.25 4.97
CA GLY A 97 3.67 13.48 5.05
C GLY A 97 4.17 14.14 6.35
N THR A 98 3.34 14.28 7.39
CA THR A 98 3.82 14.67 8.73
C THR A 98 4.86 13.66 9.24
N ASP A 99 6.00 14.12 9.76
CA ASP A 99 6.98 13.28 10.44
C ASP A 99 6.43 12.73 11.76
N ILE A 100 6.22 11.42 11.80
CA ILE A 100 5.89 10.67 13.01
C ILE A 100 7.18 10.40 13.76
N SER A 101 7.26 10.82 15.03
CA SER A 101 8.46 10.67 15.84
C SER A 101 8.40 9.45 16.76
N LEU A 102 9.55 8.81 16.98
CA LEU A 102 9.74 7.67 17.87
C LEU A 102 10.65 8.05 19.04
N SER A 103 10.29 7.65 20.25
CA SER A 103 11.02 8.00 21.47
C SER A 103 11.10 6.86 22.48
N VAL A 104 12.16 6.85 23.28
CA VAL A 104 12.34 5.98 24.45
C VAL A 104 12.90 6.80 25.62
N ASP A 105 12.53 6.43 26.84
CA ASP A 105 13.04 7.11 28.03
C ASP A 105 14.56 6.86 28.16
N LYS A 106 15.34 7.94 28.28
CA LYS A 106 16.81 7.92 28.06
C LYS A 106 17.61 7.33 29.23
N THR A 107 17.51 6.02 29.45
CA THR A 107 18.33 5.26 30.40
C THR A 107 19.47 4.49 29.70
N THR A 108 20.48 5.26 29.29
CA THR A 108 21.87 4.85 29.01
C THR A 108 22.12 3.45 28.40
N ALA A 109 22.01 3.36 27.08
CA ALA A 109 22.91 2.60 26.20
C ALA A 109 22.72 3.10 24.75
N VAL A 110 23.65 2.80 23.84
CA VAL A 110 23.41 3.02 22.39
C VAL A 110 22.48 1.92 21.89
N ARG A 111 21.20 2.27 21.70
CA ARG A 111 20.14 1.37 21.22
C ARG A 111 19.56 1.96 19.94
N THR A 112 19.30 1.14 18.93
CA THR A 112 18.61 1.59 17.72
C THR A 112 17.10 1.48 17.93
N LEU A 113 16.37 2.43 17.35
CA LEU A 113 14.91 2.32 17.18
C LEU A 113 14.65 1.74 15.80
N GLU A 114 13.79 0.73 15.74
CA GLU A 114 13.32 0.12 14.50
C GLU A 114 11.80 0.31 14.38
N TYR A 115 11.31 0.59 13.18
CA TYR A 115 9.89 0.65 12.87
C TYR A 115 9.53 -0.17 11.62
N SER A 116 8.25 -0.51 11.50
CA SER A 116 7.67 -1.29 10.42
C SER A 116 6.31 -0.70 10.05
N SER A 117 6.01 -0.65 8.74
CA SER A 117 4.71 -0.26 8.17
C SER A 117 3.95 -1.43 7.54
N ASP A 118 4.50 -2.64 7.64
CA ASP A 118 4.02 -3.85 6.95
C ASP A 118 3.63 -4.97 7.93
N ASN A 119 3.23 -4.59 9.13
CA ASN A 119 2.89 -5.47 10.25
C ASN A 119 4.05 -6.40 10.69
N GLY A 120 5.28 -5.90 10.60
CA GLY A 120 6.48 -6.53 11.17
C GLY A 120 7.25 -7.46 10.23
N GLN A 121 6.94 -7.47 8.93
CA GLN A 121 7.65 -8.27 7.92
C GLN A 121 9.02 -7.69 7.60
N THR A 122 9.12 -6.37 7.44
CA THR A 122 10.38 -5.62 7.30
C THR A 122 10.51 -4.57 8.40
N TRP A 123 11.75 -4.17 8.70
CA TRP A 123 12.07 -3.23 9.77
C TRP A 123 13.13 -2.23 9.31
N THR A 124 12.85 -0.94 9.47
CA THR A 124 13.75 0.17 9.15
C THR A 124 14.29 0.79 10.43
N THR A 125 15.60 1.04 10.51
CA THR A 125 16.19 1.77 11.63
C THR A 125 15.98 3.28 11.45
N GLY A 126 15.41 3.95 12.46
CA GLY A 126 15.21 5.41 12.44
C GLY A 126 14.42 5.91 13.65
N THR A 127 14.54 7.21 13.94
CA THR A 127 13.83 7.90 15.03
C THR A 127 12.59 8.66 14.57
N SER A 128 12.34 8.75 13.26
CA SER A 128 11.14 9.35 12.68
C SER A 128 10.91 8.84 11.26
N PHE A 129 9.70 9.03 10.75
CA PHE A 129 9.34 8.77 9.35
C PHE A 129 8.13 9.63 8.91
N PRO A 130 8.05 10.07 7.63
CA PRO A 130 6.88 10.78 7.13
C PRO A 130 5.69 9.83 6.92
N LEU A 131 4.49 10.26 7.33
CA LEU A 131 3.27 9.46 7.16
C LEU A 131 2.75 9.54 5.72
N LEU A 132 3.26 8.65 4.86
CA LEU A 132 2.89 8.53 3.45
C LEU A 132 1.84 7.42 3.16
N GLN A 133 1.61 6.53 4.13
CA GLN A 133 0.62 5.44 4.06
C GLN A 133 -0.24 5.43 5.33
N GLN A 134 -1.51 5.00 5.22
CA GLN A 134 -2.40 4.83 6.36
C GLN A 134 -2.36 3.37 6.84
N GLY A 135 -2.41 3.13 8.16
CA GLY A 135 -2.43 1.78 8.71
C GLY A 135 -1.85 1.67 10.12
N THR A 136 -1.51 0.45 10.52
CA THR A 136 -0.83 0.15 11.78
C THR A 136 0.68 0.11 11.58
N TYR A 137 1.37 1.05 12.22
CA TYR A 137 2.81 1.07 12.34
C TYR A 137 3.24 0.36 13.63
N LEU A 138 4.33 -0.38 13.56
CA LEU A 138 4.95 -1.08 14.69
C LEU A 138 6.32 -0.48 14.98
N ALA A 139 6.72 -0.38 16.25
CA ALA A 139 8.07 0.07 16.63
C ALA A 139 8.63 -0.68 17.84
N ARG A 140 9.94 -0.96 17.79
CA ARG A 140 10.70 -1.65 18.85
C ARG A 140 12.10 -1.06 19.01
N THR A 141 12.70 -1.28 20.17
CA THR A 141 14.12 -0.99 20.43
C THR A 141 14.96 -2.23 20.14
N ARG A 142 16.14 -2.07 19.55
CA ARG A 142 17.14 -3.14 19.34
C ARG A 142 18.44 -2.85 20.10
N GLU A 143 19.03 -3.90 20.66
CA GLU A 143 20.36 -3.92 21.29
C GLU A 143 21.06 -5.24 20.89
N GLY A 144 21.75 -5.23 19.74
CA GLY A 144 22.26 -6.45 19.10
C GLY A 144 21.13 -7.36 18.59
N ASP A 145 21.16 -8.64 18.97
CA ASP A 145 20.10 -9.60 18.64
C ASP A 145 18.84 -9.43 19.51
N ARG A 146 18.94 -8.73 20.65
CA ARG A 146 17.82 -8.47 21.56
C ARG A 146 16.93 -7.35 21.04
N THR A 147 15.61 -7.53 21.19
CA THR A 147 14.59 -6.52 20.89
C THR A 147 13.66 -6.31 22.09
N SER A 148 13.01 -5.14 22.16
CA SER A 148 11.92 -4.89 23.11
C SER A 148 10.63 -5.60 22.68
N GLU A 149 9.61 -5.58 23.55
CA GLU A 149 8.23 -5.72 23.07
C GLU A 149 7.91 -4.64 22.02
N THR A 150 6.94 -4.92 21.17
CA THR A 150 6.56 -4.05 20.05
C THR A 150 5.44 -3.11 20.47
N SER A 151 5.66 -1.80 20.35
CA SER A 151 4.59 -0.79 20.38
C SER A 151 3.88 -0.71 19.04
N ALA A 152 2.61 -0.30 19.04
CA ALA A 152 1.81 -0.11 17.84
C ALA A 152 1.10 1.25 17.84
N ALA A 153 1.01 1.87 16.66
CA ALA A 153 0.25 3.09 16.42
C ALA A 153 -0.60 2.93 15.15
N THR A 154 -1.90 3.18 15.25
CA THR A 154 -2.78 3.25 14.07
C THR A 154 -2.91 4.71 13.64
N LEU A 155 -2.40 4.99 12.44
CA LEU A 155 -2.19 6.32 11.91
C LEU A 155 -2.92 6.47 10.56
N THR A 156 -3.61 7.59 10.42
CA THR A 156 -4.33 8.01 9.21
C THR A 156 -3.85 9.40 8.81
N TYR A 157 -4.15 9.83 7.58
CA TYR A 157 -3.86 11.20 7.16
C TYR A 157 -5.07 11.91 6.56
N TYR A 158 -4.99 13.24 6.54
CA TYR A 158 -5.83 14.09 5.74
C TYR A 158 -4.97 15.03 4.89
N PHE A 159 -5.58 15.58 3.84
CA PHE A 159 -4.97 16.60 2.99
C PHE A 159 -5.43 17.99 3.43
N GLY A 160 -4.54 18.97 3.37
CA GLY A 160 -4.81 20.36 3.74
C GLY A 160 -4.96 21.26 2.52
N ARG A 161 -4.22 20.99 1.44
CA ARG A 161 -4.11 21.88 0.26
C ARG A 161 -4.01 21.02 -0.99
N MET A 162 -5.15 20.82 -1.65
CA MET A 162 -5.24 20.18 -2.97
C MET A 162 -4.91 21.18 -4.07
N PHE A 163 -4.09 20.78 -5.02
CA PHE A 163 -3.85 21.48 -6.28
C PHE A 163 -4.24 20.57 -7.45
N VAL A 164 -5.02 21.09 -8.40
CA VAL A 164 -5.38 20.36 -9.62
C VAL A 164 -4.89 21.15 -10.83
N LEU A 165 -3.88 20.63 -11.51
CA LEU A 165 -3.54 21.06 -12.86
C LEU A 165 -4.35 20.22 -13.85
N GLY A 166 -5.13 20.86 -14.70
CA GLY A 166 -5.85 20.17 -15.77
C GLY A 166 -6.18 21.06 -16.95
N ASN A 167 -7.43 21.09 -17.39
CA ASN A 167 -7.86 21.87 -18.56
C ASN A 167 -9.35 22.23 -18.45
N SER A 168 -10.06 22.38 -19.57
CA SER A 168 -11.50 22.70 -19.58
C SER A 168 -12.36 21.68 -18.82
N ILE A 169 -11.98 20.40 -18.77
CA ILE A 169 -12.66 19.37 -17.95
C ILE A 169 -12.51 19.65 -16.45
N THR A 170 -11.46 20.37 -16.04
CA THR A 170 -11.18 20.73 -14.64
C THR A 170 -11.84 22.05 -14.26
N VAL A 171 -11.67 23.09 -15.07
CA VAL A 171 -12.30 24.40 -14.86
C VAL A 171 -12.34 25.16 -16.19
N MET A 172 -13.50 25.73 -16.50
CA MET A 172 -13.71 26.53 -17.71
C MET A 172 -14.71 27.66 -17.43
N SER A 173 -14.27 28.91 -17.64
CA SER A 173 -15.13 30.09 -17.59
C SER A 173 -16.33 29.98 -18.56
N PRO A 174 -17.44 30.70 -18.33
CA PRO A 174 -18.59 30.68 -19.23
C PRO A 174 -18.21 31.03 -20.68
N VAL A 175 -18.75 30.28 -21.64
CA VAL A 175 -18.64 30.55 -23.08
C VAL A 175 -20.05 30.46 -23.69
N PRO A 176 -20.88 31.53 -23.56
CA PRO A 176 -22.31 31.47 -23.89
C PRO A 176 -22.60 31.13 -25.36
N VAL A 177 -21.68 31.44 -26.28
CA VAL A 177 -21.77 31.11 -27.71
C VAL A 177 -21.71 29.60 -28.00
N TRP A 178 -21.16 28.80 -27.07
CA TRP A 178 -21.18 27.32 -27.12
C TRP A 178 -22.27 26.72 -26.20
N GLY A 179 -23.16 27.55 -25.66
CA GLY A 179 -24.15 27.14 -24.65
C GLY A 179 -23.57 26.88 -23.25
N TRP A 180 -22.26 27.09 -23.03
CA TRP A 180 -21.63 26.91 -21.72
C TRP A 180 -21.81 28.15 -20.84
N GLN A 181 -22.53 28.01 -19.73
CA GLN A 181 -22.87 29.14 -18.83
C GLN A 181 -22.21 29.07 -17.45
N ASN A 182 -21.62 27.93 -17.10
CA ASN A 182 -21.07 27.67 -15.76
C ASN A 182 -19.58 28.07 -15.65
N ASN A 183 -19.06 28.10 -14.42
CA ASN A 183 -17.63 28.30 -14.12
C ASN A 183 -17.09 27.13 -13.27
N ASN A 184 -17.12 25.94 -13.86
CA ASN A 184 -16.69 24.67 -13.24
C ASN A 184 -16.11 23.75 -14.32
N GLY A 185 -15.88 22.47 -14.04
CA GLY A 185 -15.46 21.51 -15.07
C GLY A 185 -16.48 21.44 -16.23
N MET A 186 -16.01 21.65 -17.47
CA MET A 186 -16.87 21.82 -18.64
C MET A 186 -17.75 20.60 -18.90
N ALA A 187 -19.01 20.88 -19.23
CA ALA A 187 -20.14 19.96 -19.41
C ALA A 187 -20.67 19.25 -18.15
N ALA A 188 -20.10 19.46 -16.95
CA ALA A 188 -20.81 19.16 -15.70
C ALA A 188 -21.97 20.15 -15.49
N SER A 189 -23.15 19.64 -15.13
CA SER A 189 -24.41 20.41 -15.06
C SER A 189 -24.39 21.49 -13.97
N SER A 190 -23.67 21.24 -12.87
CA SER A 190 -23.41 22.19 -11.77
C SER A 190 -22.04 21.92 -11.13
N PRO A 191 -21.47 22.86 -10.34
CA PRO A 191 -20.16 22.67 -9.70
C PRO A 191 -20.08 21.39 -8.87
N ASP A 192 -21.13 21.05 -8.12
CA ASP A 192 -21.17 19.84 -7.27
C ASP A 192 -21.18 18.51 -8.04
N LYS A 193 -21.17 18.55 -9.38
CA LYS A 193 -21.12 17.40 -10.29
C LYS A 193 -19.80 17.27 -11.04
N ASP A 194 -18.96 18.32 -11.08
CA ASP A 194 -17.63 18.17 -11.66
C ASP A 194 -16.72 17.31 -10.76
N PHE A 195 -15.68 16.73 -11.35
CA PHE A 195 -14.82 15.82 -10.60
C PHE A 195 -14.08 16.55 -9.45
N ALA A 196 -13.74 17.83 -9.62
CA ALA A 196 -12.91 18.58 -8.68
C ALA A 196 -13.65 18.88 -7.38
N HIS A 197 -14.91 19.31 -7.44
CA HIS A 197 -15.75 19.50 -6.27
C HIS A 197 -16.24 18.17 -5.67
N ILE A 198 -16.34 17.09 -6.46
CA ILE A 198 -16.53 15.74 -5.91
C ILE A 198 -15.32 15.33 -5.06
N LEU A 199 -14.09 15.56 -5.54
CA LEU A 199 -12.85 15.35 -4.77
C LEU A 199 -12.83 16.22 -3.51
N GLU A 200 -13.07 17.53 -3.64
CA GLU A 200 -13.06 18.47 -2.52
C GLU A 200 -14.09 18.07 -1.43
N ARG A 201 -15.30 17.71 -1.82
CA ARG A 201 -16.36 17.21 -0.91
C ARG A 201 -15.96 15.91 -0.21
N ASN A 202 -15.22 15.02 -0.87
CA ASN A 202 -14.69 13.81 -0.24
C ASN A 202 -13.59 14.13 0.78
N LEU A 203 -12.63 14.99 0.40
CA LEU A 203 -11.56 15.45 1.28
C LEU A 203 -12.10 16.20 2.51
N LYS A 204 -13.17 16.99 2.35
CA LYS A 204 -13.86 17.71 3.43
C LYS A 204 -14.47 16.79 4.50
N ALA A 205 -14.67 15.51 4.21
CA ALA A 205 -15.09 14.52 5.21
C ALA A 205 -13.95 14.11 6.17
N ALA A 206 -12.70 14.20 5.73
CA ALA A 206 -11.51 13.97 6.57
C ALA A 206 -10.98 15.27 7.19
N ASN A 207 -11.01 16.38 6.43
CA ASN A 207 -10.60 17.70 6.88
C ASN A 207 -11.53 18.80 6.33
N PRO A 208 -12.49 19.30 7.13
CA PRO A 208 -13.40 20.39 6.71
C PRO A 208 -12.71 21.71 6.33
N GLN A 209 -11.42 21.88 6.64
CA GLN A 209 -10.61 23.06 6.30
C GLN A 209 -9.70 22.84 5.08
N VAL A 210 -9.85 21.73 4.34
CA VAL A 210 -9.07 21.49 3.11
C VAL A 210 -9.32 22.58 2.07
N GLN A 211 -8.24 23.09 1.50
CA GLN A 211 -8.25 24.10 0.45
C GLN A 211 -8.09 23.43 -0.92
N MET A 212 -8.64 24.07 -1.95
CA MET A 212 -8.54 23.65 -3.35
C MET A 212 -8.10 24.83 -4.23
N LYS A 213 -7.06 24.62 -5.04
CA LYS A 213 -6.73 25.47 -6.19
C LYS A 213 -6.87 24.66 -7.48
N LEU A 214 -7.56 25.23 -8.47
CA LEU A 214 -7.70 24.67 -9.81
C LEU A 214 -6.94 25.54 -10.80
N LEU A 215 -6.18 24.93 -11.72
CA LEU A 215 -5.44 25.63 -12.77
C LEU A 215 -5.60 24.94 -14.12
N SER A 216 -5.82 25.72 -15.17
CA SER A 216 -5.83 25.24 -16.55
C SER A 216 -4.40 25.17 -17.10
N GLY A 217 -3.83 23.96 -17.11
CA GLY A 217 -2.62 23.57 -17.83
C GLY A 217 -2.83 23.39 -19.34
N GLY A 218 -3.97 23.82 -19.91
CA GLY A 218 -4.23 23.72 -21.36
C GLY A 218 -3.23 24.46 -22.25
N GLY A 219 -2.40 25.36 -21.69
CA GLY A 219 -1.23 25.92 -22.36
C GLY A 219 -0.08 24.92 -22.48
N PHE A 220 0.19 24.11 -21.45
CA PHE A 220 1.16 23.01 -21.53
C PHE A 220 0.69 21.97 -22.55
N GLU A 221 -0.59 21.56 -22.52
CA GLU A 221 -1.10 20.54 -23.45
C GLU A 221 -0.85 20.89 -24.93
N ARG A 222 -1.03 22.16 -25.29
CA ARG A 222 -0.89 22.63 -26.68
C ARG A 222 0.55 22.95 -27.08
N GLU A 223 1.39 23.40 -26.14
CA GLU A 223 2.73 23.95 -26.43
C GLU A 223 3.82 23.49 -25.43
N PHE A 224 3.76 22.25 -24.91
CA PHE A 224 4.65 21.71 -23.86
C PHE A 224 6.16 21.86 -24.14
N TRP A 225 6.55 21.95 -25.41
CA TRP A 225 7.94 22.16 -25.84
C TRP A 225 8.48 23.58 -25.55
N SER A 226 7.60 24.56 -25.40
CA SER A 226 7.93 25.98 -25.12
C SER A 226 7.20 26.52 -23.89
N PHE A 227 6.65 25.65 -23.05
CA PHE A 227 5.91 26.04 -21.86
C PHE A 227 6.81 26.71 -20.81
N ASP A 228 6.42 27.93 -20.41
CA ASP A 228 7.09 28.71 -19.36
C ASP A 228 6.56 28.30 -17.98
N TYR A 229 7.20 27.29 -17.38
CA TYR A 229 6.81 26.72 -16.08
C TYR A 229 6.79 27.75 -14.96
N ASP A 230 7.80 28.63 -14.89
CA ASP A 230 7.96 29.55 -13.77
C ASP A 230 6.93 30.67 -13.81
N LYS A 231 6.65 31.21 -14.99
CA LYS A 231 5.56 32.19 -15.19
C LYS A 231 4.17 31.56 -15.02
N SER A 232 3.99 30.30 -15.40
CA SER A 232 2.66 29.66 -15.47
C SER A 232 2.26 28.88 -14.22
N LEU A 233 3.18 28.63 -13.27
CA LEU A 233 2.92 27.80 -12.10
C LEU A 233 3.31 28.45 -10.76
N SER A 234 4.38 29.25 -10.72
CA SER A 234 4.99 29.65 -9.43
C SER A 234 4.06 30.50 -8.56
N GLU A 235 3.32 31.47 -9.11
CA GLU A 235 2.36 32.29 -8.33
C GLU A 235 1.18 31.48 -7.74
N HIS A 236 0.92 30.28 -8.28
CA HIS A 236 -0.14 29.41 -7.80
C HIS A 236 0.34 28.42 -6.72
N LEU A 237 1.63 28.11 -6.70
CA LEU A 237 2.24 27.09 -5.83
C LEU A 237 3.03 27.70 -4.65
N ASP A 238 3.68 28.85 -4.86
CA ASP A 238 4.40 29.57 -3.80
C ASP A 238 3.42 30.01 -2.70
N GLY A 239 3.85 29.94 -1.45
CA GLY A 239 3.01 30.06 -0.24
C GLY A 239 1.89 29.01 -0.10
N TYR A 240 1.59 28.21 -1.13
CA TYR A 240 0.52 27.22 -1.12
C TYR A 240 1.03 25.79 -0.84
N ALA A 241 2.22 25.43 -1.33
CA ALA A 241 2.93 24.18 -0.97
C ALA A 241 1.99 22.95 -0.85
N PRO A 242 1.30 22.54 -1.94
CA PRO A 242 0.20 21.57 -1.87
C PRO A 242 0.63 20.19 -1.37
N ASP A 243 -0.21 19.54 -0.56
CA ASP A 243 0.01 18.18 -0.05
C ASP A 243 -0.71 17.09 -0.86
N LEU A 244 -1.66 17.48 -1.71
CA LEU A 244 -2.25 16.65 -2.76
C LEU A 244 -2.15 17.36 -4.12
N ILE A 245 -1.58 16.71 -5.12
CA ILE A 245 -1.40 17.26 -6.47
C ILE A 245 -2.05 16.30 -7.47
N ILE A 246 -3.07 16.77 -8.19
CA ILE A 246 -3.72 16.04 -9.27
C ILE A 246 -3.26 16.62 -10.61
N VAL A 247 -2.72 15.77 -11.49
CA VAL A 247 -2.19 16.16 -12.81
C VAL A 247 -3.05 15.51 -13.89
N ARG A 248 -4.11 16.22 -14.28
CA ARG A 248 -5.21 15.74 -15.13
C ARG A 248 -5.16 16.40 -16.52
N ILE A 249 -4.10 16.12 -17.26
CA ILE A 249 -3.85 16.64 -18.61
C ILE A 249 -3.63 15.50 -19.61
N GLY A 250 -3.90 15.77 -20.88
CA GLY A 250 -3.73 14.82 -21.98
C GLY A 250 -4.68 15.08 -23.15
N GLU A 251 -5.79 15.79 -22.93
CA GLU A 251 -6.85 15.97 -23.93
C GLU A 251 -6.51 16.95 -25.06
N ASN A 252 -5.91 18.11 -24.77
CA ASN A 252 -5.61 19.13 -25.78
C ASN A 252 -4.24 18.93 -26.47
N MET A 253 -3.65 17.74 -26.36
CA MET A 253 -2.37 17.40 -26.98
C MET A 253 -2.55 17.01 -28.45
N SER A 254 -1.48 17.08 -29.23
CA SER A 254 -1.41 16.45 -30.55
C SER A 254 -0.52 15.22 -30.44
N ASP A 255 -1.05 14.04 -30.74
CA ASP A 255 -0.32 12.78 -30.70
C ASP A 255 0.88 12.78 -31.69
N ASP A 256 0.82 13.60 -32.75
CA ASP A 256 1.94 13.88 -33.68
C ASP A 256 3.00 14.82 -33.07
N GLU A 257 2.62 15.85 -32.30
CA GLU A 257 3.60 16.68 -31.59
C GLU A 257 4.26 15.89 -30.44
N VAL A 258 3.50 15.02 -29.77
CA VAL A 258 4.02 14.09 -28.75
C VAL A 258 4.94 13.01 -29.38
N ALA A 259 4.75 12.67 -30.65
CA ALA A 259 5.61 11.73 -31.39
C ALA A 259 6.98 12.30 -31.78
N LYS A 260 7.10 13.62 -31.94
CA LYS A 260 8.32 14.28 -32.43
C LYS A 260 9.46 14.22 -31.39
N PRO A 261 10.62 13.61 -31.71
CA PRO A 261 11.74 13.49 -30.78
C PRO A 261 12.21 14.83 -30.22
N GLU A 262 12.24 15.88 -31.05
CA GLU A 262 12.68 17.24 -30.72
C GLU A 262 11.71 18.00 -29.79
N ARG A 263 10.52 17.46 -29.51
CA ARG A 263 9.58 18.01 -28.52
C ARG A 263 9.77 17.41 -27.13
N GLU A 264 10.44 16.27 -27.04
CA GLU A 264 10.86 15.61 -25.79
C GLU A 264 9.76 15.44 -24.73
N PHE A 265 8.52 15.08 -25.13
CA PHE A 265 7.33 15.13 -24.25
C PHE A 265 7.56 14.55 -22.83
N LYS A 266 8.19 13.37 -22.71
CA LYS A 266 8.49 12.77 -21.39
C LYS A 266 9.43 13.63 -20.53
N ALA A 267 10.40 14.34 -21.11
CA ALA A 267 11.26 15.25 -20.36
C ALA A 267 10.50 16.50 -19.90
N ARG A 268 9.65 17.06 -20.77
CA ARG A 268 8.79 18.22 -20.45
C ARG A 268 7.75 17.86 -19.36
N TYR A 269 7.17 16.67 -19.43
CA TYR A 269 6.25 16.18 -18.39
C TYR A 269 6.97 15.86 -17.07
N ARG A 270 8.21 15.35 -17.08
CA ARG A 270 9.05 15.27 -15.85
C ARG A 270 9.27 16.64 -15.23
N GLN A 271 9.67 17.63 -16.04
CA GLN A 271 9.89 19.01 -15.60
C GLN A 271 8.62 19.63 -15.01
N LEU A 272 7.44 19.30 -15.57
CA LEU A 272 6.15 19.72 -15.02
C LEU A 272 5.92 19.15 -13.61
N LEU A 273 6.16 17.85 -13.40
CA LEU A 273 6.01 17.20 -12.09
C LEU A 273 7.00 17.73 -11.04
N ASP A 274 8.25 17.99 -11.44
CA ASP A 274 9.25 18.64 -10.57
C ASP A 274 8.80 20.06 -10.18
N LYS A 275 8.30 20.84 -11.15
CA LYS A 275 7.81 22.21 -10.90
C LYS A 275 6.55 22.27 -10.04
N LEU A 276 5.63 21.32 -10.19
CA LEU A 276 4.43 21.20 -9.35
C LEU A 276 4.75 20.86 -7.89
N THR A 277 5.84 20.13 -7.64
CA THR A 277 6.25 19.70 -6.30
C THR A 277 7.28 20.63 -5.63
N GLN A 278 7.85 21.61 -6.34
CA GLN A 278 9.04 22.37 -5.88
C GLN A 278 8.90 23.13 -4.55
N TYR A 279 7.68 23.43 -4.10
CA TYR A 279 7.39 24.12 -2.82
C TYR A 279 6.86 23.19 -1.71
N SER A 280 6.66 21.90 -2.00
CA SER A 280 6.07 20.93 -1.08
C SER A 280 7.15 20.06 -0.44
N GLY A 281 7.15 19.93 0.90
CA GLY A 281 8.05 18.99 1.59
C GLY A 281 7.70 17.53 1.27
N HIS A 282 6.41 17.19 1.40
CA HIS A 282 5.82 15.95 0.92
C HIS A 282 4.48 16.25 0.25
N ALA A 283 4.22 15.63 -0.89
CA ALA A 283 2.94 15.73 -1.61
C ALA A 283 2.58 14.38 -2.23
N LYS A 284 1.30 13.99 -2.17
CA LYS A 284 0.79 12.84 -2.94
C LYS A 284 0.48 13.33 -4.34
N VAL A 285 1.25 12.89 -5.33
CA VAL A 285 1.02 13.23 -6.74
C VAL A 285 0.23 12.12 -7.41
N ILE A 286 -0.88 12.45 -8.06
CA ILE A 286 -1.72 11.52 -8.82
C ILE A 286 -1.82 12.04 -10.25
N CYS A 287 -1.26 11.29 -11.19
CA CYS A 287 -1.40 11.57 -12.63
C CYS A 287 -2.70 10.94 -13.16
N THR A 288 -3.25 11.48 -14.24
CA THR A 288 -4.31 10.78 -15.00
C THR A 288 -3.90 10.59 -16.45
N THR A 289 -4.46 9.57 -17.09
CA THR A 289 -4.47 9.50 -18.56
C THR A 289 -5.61 10.37 -19.13
N SER A 290 -5.66 10.50 -20.45
CA SER A 290 -6.68 11.31 -21.13
C SER A 290 -8.06 10.66 -21.12
N PHE A 291 -9.11 11.47 -21.04
CA PHE A 291 -10.50 11.06 -21.28
C PHE A 291 -10.83 10.88 -22.78
N TRP A 292 -9.97 11.39 -23.68
CA TRP A 292 -10.14 11.30 -25.14
C TRP A 292 -9.10 10.36 -25.78
N ASP A 293 -9.14 10.23 -27.12
CA ASP A 293 -8.23 9.39 -27.90
C ASP A 293 -6.83 10.01 -28.03
N GLN A 294 -6.04 9.86 -26.96
CA GLN A 294 -4.70 10.43 -26.83
C GLN A 294 -3.78 9.32 -26.30
N SER A 295 -3.69 8.25 -27.09
CA SER A 295 -3.13 6.96 -26.67
C SER A 295 -1.62 7.04 -26.38
N ARG A 296 -0.85 7.77 -27.19
CA ARG A 296 0.60 7.95 -27.01
C ARG A 296 0.92 8.89 -25.86
N ALA A 297 0.21 10.02 -25.76
CA ALA A 297 0.30 10.91 -24.61
C ALA A 297 0.01 10.14 -23.31
N SER A 298 -1.08 9.36 -23.28
CA SER A 298 -1.46 8.53 -22.14
C SER A 298 -0.44 7.43 -21.82
N ALA A 299 0.21 6.82 -22.82
CA ALA A 299 1.28 5.86 -22.60
C ALA A 299 2.51 6.54 -21.95
N MET A 300 2.96 7.66 -22.52
CA MET A 300 4.11 8.41 -21.99
C MET A 300 3.86 9.00 -20.59
N ILE A 301 2.62 9.39 -20.26
CA ILE A 301 2.24 9.80 -18.90
C ILE A 301 2.34 8.61 -17.92
N ARG A 302 1.87 7.42 -18.29
CA ARG A 302 2.01 6.21 -17.44
C ARG A 302 3.48 5.88 -17.19
N GLU A 303 4.32 5.95 -18.21
CA GLU A 303 5.78 5.72 -18.09
C GLU A 303 6.42 6.68 -17.09
N VAL A 304 6.23 7.99 -17.26
CA VAL A 304 6.84 9.00 -16.38
C VAL A 304 6.26 8.97 -14.96
N ALA A 305 4.98 8.66 -14.80
CA ALA A 305 4.39 8.46 -13.47
C ALA A 305 5.02 7.25 -12.76
N ALA A 306 5.21 6.12 -13.46
CA ALA A 306 5.86 4.93 -12.92
C ALA A 306 7.33 5.19 -12.54
N GLU A 307 8.09 5.95 -13.36
CA GLU A 307 9.46 6.39 -13.05
C GLU A 307 9.56 7.19 -11.74
N ARG A 308 8.49 7.89 -11.34
CA ARG A 308 8.40 8.67 -10.08
C ARG A 308 7.73 7.91 -8.93
N GLY A 309 7.23 6.69 -9.17
CA GLY A 309 6.39 5.96 -8.21
C GLY A 309 5.02 6.60 -7.98
N TYR A 310 4.56 7.49 -8.86
CA TYR A 310 3.28 8.18 -8.73
C TYR A 310 2.13 7.32 -9.28
N PRO A 311 1.03 7.12 -8.52
CA PRO A 311 -0.12 6.38 -9.01
C PRO A 311 -0.83 7.10 -10.15
N VAL A 312 -1.45 6.31 -11.04
CA VAL A 312 -2.21 6.80 -12.19
C VAL A 312 -3.69 6.44 -12.07
N ALA A 313 -4.57 7.41 -12.27
CA ALA A 313 -5.98 7.17 -12.58
C ALA A 313 -6.12 6.97 -14.10
N ASP A 314 -6.43 5.75 -14.55
CA ASP A 314 -6.39 5.41 -15.99
C ASP A 314 -7.75 5.61 -16.70
N LEU A 315 -8.09 6.88 -16.94
CA LEU A 315 -9.27 7.30 -17.71
C LEU A 315 -9.29 6.72 -19.13
N HIS A 316 -8.16 6.69 -19.85
CA HIS A 316 -8.14 6.21 -21.23
C HIS A 316 -8.51 4.72 -21.32
N THR A 317 -8.00 3.89 -20.41
CA THR A 317 -8.36 2.45 -20.37
C THR A 317 -9.77 2.22 -19.80
N VAL A 318 -10.17 2.94 -18.75
CA VAL A 318 -11.41 2.66 -18.00
C VAL A 318 -12.63 3.45 -18.49
N LEU A 319 -12.45 4.50 -19.30
CA LEU A 319 -13.53 5.28 -19.92
C LEU A 319 -13.44 5.26 -21.45
N TYR A 320 -12.34 5.72 -22.05
CA TYR A 320 -12.31 5.92 -23.51
C TYR A 320 -12.39 4.61 -24.32
N ASN A 321 -11.71 3.55 -23.85
CA ASN A 321 -11.70 2.25 -24.53
C ASN A 321 -13.00 1.42 -24.34
N ARG A 322 -14.04 1.97 -23.72
CA ARG A 322 -15.31 1.25 -23.49
C ARG A 322 -16.27 1.35 -24.68
N PRO A 323 -17.06 0.29 -24.97
CA PRO A 323 -18.16 0.37 -25.94
C PRO A 323 -19.24 1.41 -25.57
N ASP A 324 -19.47 1.65 -24.28
CA ASP A 324 -20.45 2.63 -23.77
C ASP A 324 -19.84 4.00 -23.41
N ARG A 325 -18.63 4.33 -23.89
CA ARG A 325 -17.90 5.57 -23.56
C ARG A 325 -18.71 6.85 -23.73
N ASP A 326 -19.55 6.93 -24.76
CA ASP A 326 -20.35 8.12 -25.04
C ASP A 326 -21.46 8.35 -24.00
N SER A 327 -21.81 7.33 -23.20
CA SER A 327 -22.71 7.47 -22.06
C SER A 327 -22.07 8.12 -20.82
N PHE A 328 -20.79 8.49 -20.92
CA PHE A 328 -20.04 9.32 -19.98
C PHE A 328 -19.74 10.72 -20.54
N ARG A 329 -20.24 11.04 -21.75
CA ARG A 329 -20.00 12.30 -22.48
C ARG A 329 -21.30 13.05 -22.69
N ALA A 330 -21.23 14.38 -22.74
CA ALA A 330 -22.40 15.25 -22.79
C ALA A 330 -23.00 15.41 -24.21
N VAL A 331 -22.87 14.38 -25.07
CA VAL A 331 -23.12 14.40 -26.54
C VAL A 331 -24.57 14.75 -26.88
N THR A 332 -25.52 14.39 -26.02
CA THR A 332 -26.96 14.70 -26.18
C THR A 332 -27.45 15.83 -25.26
N GLU A 333 -26.54 16.43 -24.49
CA GLU A 333 -26.87 17.40 -23.42
C GLU A 333 -26.54 18.84 -23.85
N TYR A 334 -25.53 19.02 -24.72
CA TYR A 334 -25.16 20.31 -25.30
C TYR A 334 -25.21 20.27 -26.83
N ALA A 335 -25.70 21.35 -27.44
CA ALA A 335 -25.80 21.48 -28.90
C ALA A 335 -24.45 21.79 -29.58
N ASP A 336 -23.49 22.35 -28.84
CA ASP A 336 -22.12 22.52 -29.32
C ASP A 336 -21.34 21.18 -29.18
N PRO A 337 -20.77 20.63 -30.27
CA PRO A 337 -20.10 19.33 -30.23
C PRO A 337 -18.75 19.37 -29.50
N GLY A 338 -18.15 20.55 -29.32
CA GLY A 338 -16.97 20.73 -28.48
C GLY A 338 -17.32 20.56 -27.00
N VAL A 339 -18.39 21.21 -26.53
CA VAL A 339 -18.90 21.01 -25.17
C VAL A 339 -19.43 19.59 -25.00
N GLY A 340 -20.21 19.07 -25.95
CA GLY A 340 -20.73 17.70 -25.93
C GLY A 340 -19.64 16.59 -25.93
N ALA A 341 -18.41 16.91 -26.32
CA ALA A 341 -17.28 15.98 -26.25
C ALA A 341 -16.71 15.78 -24.83
N HIS A 342 -16.97 16.72 -23.91
CA HIS A 342 -16.52 16.69 -22.51
C HIS A 342 -17.34 15.69 -21.67
N PRO A 343 -16.82 15.24 -20.50
CA PRO A 343 -17.55 14.33 -19.65
C PRO A 343 -18.78 15.01 -19.02
N ASN A 344 -19.92 14.32 -19.06
CA ASN A 344 -21.11 14.73 -18.31
C ASN A 344 -20.98 14.39 -16.83
N ASP A 345 -22.02 14.66 -16.02
CA ASP A 345 -22.07 14.34 -14.58
C ASP A 345 -21.64 12.89 -14.26
N ARG A 346 -21.97 11.92 -15.13
CA ARG A 346 -21.57 10.51 -14.97
C ARG A 346 -20.09 10.29 -15.30
N GLY A 347 -19.58 10.93 -16.35
CA GLY A 347 -18.15 10.93 -16.66
C GLY A 347 -17.31 11.59 -15.56
N MET A 348 -17.75 12.75 -15.06
CA MET A 348 -17.11 13.49 -13.97
C MET A 348 -17.09 12.68 -12.66
N ALA A 349 -18.19 12.00 -12.33
CA ALA A 349 -18.25 11.11 -11.18
C ALA A 349 -17.29 9.92 -11.29
N GLU A 350 -17.15 9.32 -12.47
CA GLU A 350 -16.22 8.21 -12.71
C GLU A 350 -14.75 8.66 -12.73
N ILE A 351 -14.45 9.86 -13.26
CA ILE A 351 -13.13 10.50 -13.15
C ILE A 351 -12.77 10.73 -11.68
N ALA A 352 -13.69 11.30 -10.89
CA ALA A 352 -13.47 11.48 -9.45
C ALA A 352 -13.26 10.15 -8.73
N ARG A 353 -14.06 9.12 -9.05
CA ARG A 353 -13.94 7.77 -8.48
C ARG A 353 -12.55 7.18 -8.74
N LEU A 354 -12.06 7.24 -9.97
CA LEU A 354 -10.75 6.73 -10.38
C LEU A 354 -9.58 7.48 -9.71
N ILE A 355 -9.74 8.78 -9.44
CA ILE A 355 -8.75 9.56 -8.68
C ILE A 355 -8.80 9.21 -7.19
N LEU A 356 -10.00 9.09 -6.58
CA LEU A 356 -10.16 8.75 -5.16
C LEU A 356 -9.56 7.38 -4.79
N GLU A 357 -9.61 6.39 -5.69
CA GLU A 357 -8.88 5.12 -5.56
C GLU A 357 -7.35 5.26 -5.45
N LYS A 358 -6.78 6.45 -5.71
CA LYS A 358 -5.35 6.75 -5.57
C LYS A 358 -5.09 7.79 -4.45
N VAL A 359 -6.12 8.50 -3.98
CA VAL A 359 -6.04 9.44 -2.85
C VAL A 359 -5.90 8.70 -1.52
N TRP A 360 -6.66 7.61 -1.33
CA TRP A 360 -6.73 6.86 -0.08
C TRP A 360 -5.98 5.52 -0.12
#